data_AF-A0A2A3D6N2-F1
#
_entry.id   AF-A0A2A3D6N2-F1
#
_cell.length_a   1.000
_cell.length_b   1.000
_cell.length_c   1.000
_cell.angle_alpha   90.00
_cell.angle_beta   90.00
_cell.angle_gamma   90.00
#
_symmetry.space_group_name_H-M   'P 1'
#
loop_
_entity.id
_entity.type
_entity.pdbx_description
1 polymer ?
#
loop_
_entity_poly.entity_id
_entity_poly.type
_entity_poly.pdbx_seq_one_letter_code
_entity_poly.pdbx_strand_id
1 'polypeptide(L)' 'MKGEETEVNHIVETQNISPAQARELVRRHGNDWRKIDEAAKSYKKDS' A
#
# COMPACT_ATOMS: atom_id res chain seq x y z
N MET A 1 5.77 -8.20 -12.11
CA MET A 1 5.28 -9.60 -11.94
C MET A 1 3.80 -9.54 -11.59
N LYS A 2 2.99 -10.54 -11.95
CA LYS A 2 1.52 -10.53 -11.70
C LYS A 2 1.12 -10.38 -10.22
N GLY A 3 1.99 -10.77 -9.27
CA GLY A 3 1.72 -10.67 -7.84
C GLY A 3 1.73 -9.23 -7.31
N GLU A 4 2.73 -8.44 -7.70
CA GLU A 4 2.90 -7.05 -7.23
C GLU A 4 1.69 -6.18 -7.59
N GLU A 5 1.16 -6.32 -8.80
CA GLU A 5 -0.01 -5.55 -9.25
C GLU A 5 -1.29 -5.93 -8.49
N THR A 6 -1.40 -7.20 -8.09
CA THR A 6 -2.52 -7.70 -7.27
C THR A 6 -2.46 -7.11 -5.86
N GLU A 7 -1.27 -7.06 -5.26
CA GLU A 7 -1.07 -6.47 -3.93
C GLU A 7 -1.31 -4.97 -3.92
N VAL A 8 -0.83 -4.26 -4.93
CA VAL A 8 -1.07 -2.82 -5.11
C VAL A 8 -2.56 -2.54 -5.17
N ASN A 9 -3.32 -3.28 -5.99
CA ASN A 9 -4.76 -3.09 -6.10
C ASN A 9 -5.46 -3.33 -4.76
N HIS A 10 -5.10 -4.41 -4.05
CA HIS A 10 -5.65 -4.71 -2.73
C HIS A 10 -5.40 -3.58 -1.72
N ILE A 11 -4.21 -2.97 -1.73
CA ILE A 11 -3.88 -1.83 -0.85
C ILE A 11 -4.68 -0.60 -1.22
N VAL A 12 -4.82 -0.29 -2.51
CA VAL A 12 -5.63 0.85 -2.97
C VAL A 12 -7.07 0.69 -2.47
N GLU A 13 -7.66 -0.49 -2.63
CA GLU A 13 -9.05 -0.77 -2.22
C GLU A 13 -9.23 -0.73 -0.70
N THR A 14 -8.31 -1.32 0.06
CA THR A 14 -8.43 -1.43 1.53
C THR A 14 -8.04 -0.16 2.26
N GLN A 15 -7.00 0.52 1.78
CA GLN A 15 -6.42 1.69 2.45
C GLN A 15 -6.89 3.00 1.84
N ASN A 16 -7.56 3.00 0.68
CA ASN A 16 -8.05 4.22 0.02
C ASN A 16 -6.92 5.25 -0.21
N ILE A 17 -5.79 4.78 -0.73
CA ILE A 17 -4.63 5.60 -1.11
C ILE A 17 -4.37 5.48 -2.62
N SER A 18 -3.55 6.36 -3.19
CA SER A 18 -3.25 6.31 -4.62
C SER A 18 -2.44 5.04 -5.00
N PRO A 19 -2.57 4.54 -6.24
CA PRO A 19 -1.75 3.41 -6.71
C PRO A 19 -0.24 3.63 -6.61
N ALA A 20 0.22 4.89 -6.70
CA ALA A 20 1.63 5.23 -6.53
C ALA A 20 2.10 5.03 -5.07
N GLN A 21 1.31 5.48 -4.09
CA GLN A 21 1.57 5.25 -2.67
C GLN A 21 1.52 3.75 -2.35
N ALA A 22 0.53 3.02 -2.88
CA ALA A 22 0.44 1.58 -2.70
C ALA A 22 1.65 0.82 -3.26
N ARG A 23 2.12 1.16 -4.47
CA ARG A 23 3.36 0.60 -5.05
C ARG A 23 4.58 0.87 -4.19
N GLU A 24 4.67 2.07 -3.64
CA GLU A 24 5.76 2.43 -2.73
C GLU A 24 5.74 1.57 -1.45
N LEU A 25 4.55 1.32 -0.88
CA LEU A 25 4.39 0.46 0.29
C LEU A 25 4.80 -0.99 0.00
N VAL A 26 4.33 -1.58 -1.11
CA VAL A 26 4.74 -2.94 -1.53
C VAL A 26 6.25 -3.02 -1.76
N ARG A 27 6.83 -2.01 -2.41
CA ARG A 27 8.29 -1.96 -2.64
C ARG A 27 9.09 -1.87 -1.34
N ARG A 28 8.61 -1.12 -0.33
CA ARG A 28 9.31 -0.91 0.96
C ARG A 28 9.12 -2.07 1.93
N HIS A 29 7.97 -2.73 1.90
CA HIS A 29 7.57 -3.68 2.94
C HIS A 29 7.29 -5.10 2.42
N GLY A 30 7.29 -5.31 1.09
CA GLY A 30 6.91 -6.59 0.49
C GLY A 30 5.49 -6.96 0.91
N ASN A 31 5.28 -8.22 1.30
CA ASN A 31 4.00 -8.71 1.82
C ASN A 31 3.83 -8.52 3.34
N ASP A 32 4.60 -7.65 4.00
CA ASP A 32 4.41 -7.33 5.42
C ASP A 32 3.18 -6.40 5.58
N TRP A 33 2.00 -7.01 5.54
CA TRP A 33 0.70 -6.33 5.63
C TRP A 33 0.54 -5.47 6.87
N ARG A 34 1.16 -5.88 7.98
CA ARG A 34 1.10 -5.11 9.22
C ARG A 34 1.87 -3.79 9.07
N LYS A 35 3.06 -3.81 8.47
CA LYS A 35 3.80 -2.57 8.20
C LYS A 35 3.12 -1.69 7.15
N ILE A 36 2.52 -2.30 6.13
CA ILE A 36 1.75 -1.58 5.10
C ILE A 36 0.57 -0.83 5.72
N ASP A 37 -0.22 -1.47 6.60
CA ASP A 37 -1.36 -0.83 7.28
C ASP A 37 -0.91 0.37 8.13
N GLU A 38 0.16 0.18 8.93
CA GLU A 38 0.71 1.26 9.76
C GLU A 38 1.25 2.43 8.92
N ALA A 39 1.97 2.13 7.83
CA ALA A 39 2.51 3.15 6.94
C ALA A 39 1.38 3.87 6.16
N ALA A 40 0.33 3.16 5.74
CA ALA A 40 -0.80 3.74 5.02
C ALA A 40 -1.57 4.77 5.86
N LYS A 41 -1.61 4.62 7.20
CA LYS A 41 -2.20 5.62 8.11
C LYS A 41 -1.49 6.98 8.04
N SER A 42 -0.21 7.02 7.68
CA SER A 42 0.52 8.29 7.55
C SER A 42 -0.02 9.13 6.37
N TYR A 43 -0.28 8.52 5.22
CA TYR A 43 -0.82 9.23 4.06
C TYR A 43 -2.19 9.87 4.29
N LYS A 44 -2.99 9.31 5.22
CA LYS A 44 -4.30 9.86 5.60
C LYS A 44 -4.22 11.04 6.55
N LYS A 45 -3.10 11.23 7.26
CA LYS A 45 -2.92 12.34 8.19
C LYS A 45 -2.51 13.64 7.49
N ASP A 46 -2.01 13.54 6.26
CA ASP A 46 -1.50 14.66 5.46
C ASP A 46 -2.48 15.08 4.34
N SER A 47 -3.75 14.65 4.38
CA SER A 47 -4.81 15.02 3.40
C SER A 47 -5.98 15.76 4.05
#